data_AF-A0A0H1BCH8-F1
#
_entry.id   AF-A0A0H1BCH8-F1
#
_cell.length_a   1.000
_cell.length_b   1.000
_cell.length_c   1.000
_cell.angle_alpha   90.00
_cell.angle_beta   90.00
_cell.angle_gamma   90.00
#
_symmetry.space_group_name_H-M   'P 1'
#
loop_
_entity.id
_entity.type
_entity.pdbx_description
1 polymer ?
#
loop_
_entity_poly.entity_id
_entity_poly.type
_entity_poly.pdbx_seq_one_letter_code
_entity_poly.pdbx_strand_id
1 'polypeptide(L)'
;MPPPPKTATSAKSNPIISQISTNLSNTLSTFGPKSAQYVAVLDMLRESIRELELEMQGITATTRGGGGGGGGGGGEETTTADAIEELRMLLEKGLSV
;
A
#
# COMPACT_ATOMS: atom_id res chain seq x y z
N MET A 1 39.65 -9.91 9.44
CA MET A 1 38.20 -9.81 9.73
C MET A 1 37.47 -9.60 8.41
N PRO A 2 36.43 -10.40 8.10
CA PRO A 2 35.52 -10.05 7.02
C PRO A 2 34.71 -8.78 7.39
N PRO A 3 34.34 -7.92 6.43
CA PRO A 3 33.45 -6.80 6.68
C PRO A 3 32.07 -7.30 7.14
N PRO A 4 31.33 -6.54 7.96
CA PRO A 4 29.97 -6.90 8.32
C PRO A 4 29.10 -7.01 7.05
N PRO A 5 28.14 -7.95 7.02
CA PRO A 5 27.25 -8.09 5.88
C PRO A 5 26.54 -6.76 5.65
N LYS A 6 26.60 -6.30 4.40
CA LYS A 6 25.86 -5.14 3.90
C LYS A 6 24.41 -5.31 4.35
N THR A 7 23.94 -4.32 5.12
CA THR A 7 22.54 -4.13 5.47
C THR A 7 21.68 -4.58 4.30
N ALA A 8 20.89 -5.63 4.54
CA ALA A 8 19.78 -5.96 3.66
C ALA A 8 18.88 -4.72 3.68
N THR A 9 19.04 -3.86 2.68
CA THR A 9 18.07 -2.85 2.34
C THR A 9 16.84 -3.62 1.88
N SER A 10 16.07 -4.12 2.85
CA SER A 10 14.69 -4.49 2.63
C SER A 10 14.07 -3.25 2.04
N ALA A 11 13.69 -3.32 0.76
CA ALA A 11 12.91 -2.29 0.09
C ALA A 11 11.89 -1.79 1.10
N LYS A 12 12.01 -0.51 1.47
CA LYS A 12 11.35 0.07 2.64
C LYS A 12 9.88 0.25 2.28
N SER A 13 9.16 -0.87 2.26
CA SER A 13 7.71 -0.93 2.17
C SER A 13 7.17 0.01 3.23
N ASN A 14 6.18 0.81 2.84
CA ASN A 14 5.58 1.80 3.71
C ASN A 14 5.20 1.12 5.04
N PRO A 15 5.61 1.65 6.21
CA PRO A 15 5.40 0.99 7.50
C PRO A 15 3.92 0.67 7.77
N ILE A 16 3.01 1.48 7.23
CA ILE A 16 1.57 1.25 7.30
C ILE A 16 1.16 0.01 6.50
N ILE A 17 1.71 -0.15 5.29
CA ILE A 17 1.43 -1.29 4.41
C ILE A 17 1.94 -2.59 5.04
N SER A 18 3.13 -2.55 5.65
CA SER A 18 3.66 -3.68 6.44
C SER A 18 2.73 -4.05 7.60
N GLN A 19 2.17 -3.07 8.30
CA GLN A 19 1.22 -3.32 9.38
C GLN A 19 -0.11 -3.91 8.88
N ILE A 20 -0.63 -3.40 7.75
CA ILE A 20 -1.85 -3.92 7.12
C ILE A 20 -1.64 -5.39 6.73
N SER A 21 -0.52 -5.72 6.08
CA SER A 21 -0.16 -7.08 5.71
C SER A 21 -0.10 -8.03 6.93
N THR A 22 0.50 -7.56 8.03
CA THR A 22 0.58 -8.32 9.29
C THR A 22 -0.82 -8.58 9.86
N ASN A 23 -1.67 -7.55 9.89
CA ASN A 23 -3.04 -7.66 10.41
C ASN A 23 -3.90 -8.60 9.55
N LEU A 24 -3.78 -8.54 8.22
CA LEU A 24 -4.44 -9.48 7.31
C LEU A 24 -4.00 -10.92 7.58
N SER A 25 -2.71 -11.15 7.72
CA SER A 25 -2.14 -12.48 8.00
C SER A 25 -2.63 -13.03 9.35
N ASN A 26 -2.69 -12.18 10.37
CA ASN A 26 -3.21 -12.54 11.68
C ASN A 26 -4.70 -12.85 11.65
N THR A 27 -5.48 -12.05 10.92
CA THR A 27 -6.93 -12.26 10.75
C THR A 27 -7.20 -13.57 10.01
N LEU A 28 -6.47 -13.82 8.91
CA LEU A 28 -6.53 -15.07 8.16
C LEU A 28 -6.20 -16.27 9.05
N SER A 29 -5.12 -16.19 9.84
CA SER A 29 -4.69 -17.28 10.72
C SER A 29 -5.68 -17.53 11.86
N THR A 30 -6.34 -16.48 12.37
CA THR A 30 -7.25 -16.57 13.51
C THR A 30 -8.64 -17.08 13.12
N PHE A 31 -9.20 -16.54 12.03
CA PHE A 31 -10.58 -16.81 11.64
C PHE A 31 -10.70 -17.75 10.44
N GLY A 32 -9.68 -17.83 9.59
CA GLY A 32 -9.66 -18.65 8.38
C GLY A 32 -10.21 -17.92 7.14
N PRO A 33 -9.86 -18.42 5.94
CA PRO A 33 -10.12 -17.72 4.68
C PRO A 33 -11.62 -17.60 4.32
N LYS A 34 -12.47 -18.49 4.86
CA LYS A 34 -13.92 -18.49 4.61
C LYS A 34 -14.74 -17.81 5.71
N SER A 35 -14.06 -17.19 6.68
CA SER A 35 -14.75 -16.52 7.78
C SER A 35 -15.34 -15.19 7.34
N ALA A 36 -16.49 -14.83 7.91
CA ALA A 36 -17.09 -13.53 7.69
C ALA A 36 -16.17 -12.39 8.15
N GLN A 37 -15.37 -12.62 9.20
CA GLN A 37 -14.40 -11.66 9.72
C GLN A 37 -13.29 -11.38 8.71
N TYR A 38 -12.70 -12.43 8.12
CA TYR A 38 -11.65 -12.25 7.12
C TYR A 38 -12.17 -11.56 5.86
N VAL A 39 -13.36 -11.97 5.37
CA VAL A 39 -14.00 -11.33 4.21
C VAL A 39 -14.27 -9.85 4.49
N ALA A 40 -14.83 -9.51 5.66
CA ALA A 40 -15.10 -8.11 6.02
C ALA A 40 -13.83 -7.25 6.03
N VAL A 41 -12.69 -7.80 6.47
CA VAL A 41 -11.41 -7.07 6.44
C VAL A 41 -10.92 -6.83 5.01
N LEU A 42 -11.05 -7.82 4.12
CA LEU A 42 -10.72 -7.65 2.69
C LEU A 42 -11.63 -6.61 2.02
N ASP A 43 -12.92 -6.60 2.36
CA ASP A 43 -13.87 -5.62 1.85
C ASP A 43 -13.55 -4.19 2.34
N MET A 44 -13.20 -4.02 3.62
CA MET A 44 -12.75 -2.74 4.15
C MET A 44 -11.49 -2.25 3.44
N LEU A 45 -10.49 -3.12 3.25
CA LEU A 45 -9.26 -2.76 2.53
C LEU A 45 -9.56 -2.34 1.09
N ARG A 46 -10.46 -3.07 0.42
CA ARG A 46 -10.89 -2.74 -0.94
C ARG A 46 -11.55 -1.37 -1.02
N GLU A 47 -12.37 -1.01 -0.04
CA GLU A 47 -13.01 0.31 0.00
C GLU A 47 -11.99 1.42 0.26
N SER A 48 -11.08 1.23 1.22
CA SER A 48 -10.02 2.21 1.49
C SER A 48 -9.12 2.47 0.28
N ILE A 49 -8.81 1.44 -0.53
CA ILE A 49 -8.07 1.62 -1.78
C ILE A 49 -8.84 2.52 -2.75
N ARG A 50 -10.16 2.34 -2.90
CA ARG A 50 -10.98 3.18 -3.78
C ARG A 50 -11.06 4.62 -3.30
N GLU A 51 -11.18 4.84 -1.99
CA GLU A 51 -11.19 6.18 -1.39
C GLU A 51 -9.88 6.91 -1.69
N LEU A 52 -8.73 6.25 -1.50
CA LEU A 52 -7.41 6.81 -1.83
C LEU A 52 -7.26 7.14 -3.32
N GLU A 53 -7.80 6.31 -4.20
CA GLU A 53 -7.81 6.57 -5.65
C GLU A 53 -8.66 7.78 -6.03
N LEU A 54 -9.79 7.97 -5.36
CA LEU A 54 -10.65 9.14 -5.56
C LEU A 54 -9.97 10.42 -5.06
N GLU A 55 -9.34 10.36 -3.88
CA GLU A 55 -8.56 11.48 -3.33
C GLU A 55 -7.43 11.89 -4.27
N MET A 56 -6.67 10.91 -4.80
CA MET A 56 -5.60 11.16 -5.77
C MET A 56 -6.13 11.84 -7.05
N GLN A 57 -7.31 11.45 -7.52
CA GLN A 57 -7.98 12.09 -8.67
C GLN A 57 -8.49 13.51 -8.35
N GLY A 58 -8.97 13.75 -7.13
CA GLY A 58 -9.39 15.09 -6.67
C GLY A 58 -8.23 16.09 -6.57
N ILE A 59 -7.06 15.62 -6.13
CA ILE A 59 -5.82 16.41 -6.05
C ILE A 59 -5.35 16.81 -7.47
N THR A 60 -5.44 15.90 -8.43
CA THR A 60 -5.07 16.21 -9.83
C THR A 60 -6.08 17.12 -10.53
N ALA A 61 -7.37 17.05 -10.19
CA ALA A 61 -8.41 17.89 -10.77
C ALA A 61 -8.37 19.37 -10.30
N THR A 62 -7.97 19.61 -9.04
CA THR A 62 -7.90 20.98 -8.48
C THR A 62 -6.72 21.79 -9.04
N THR A 63 -5.75 21.13 -9.67
CA THR A 63 -4.58 21.76 -10.30
C THR A 63 -4.78 22.00 -11.80
N ARG A 64 -6.02 22.14 -12.28
CA ARG A 64 -6.33 22.45 -13.68
C ARG A 64 -6.61 23.95 -13.86
N GLY A 65 -5.62 24.75 -13.53
CA GLY A 65 -5.68 26.21 -13.61
C GLY A 65 -4.31 26.88 -13.55
N GLY A 66 -3.32 26.40 -14.30
CA GLY A 66 -2.03 27.08 -14.41
C GLY A 66 -0.91 26.13 -14.78
N GLY A 67 -0.31 26.35 -15.95
CA GLY A 67 0.84 25.58 -16.42
C GLY A 67 2.07 25.71 -15.52
N GLY A 68 3.01 24.78 -15.68
CA GLY A 68 4.32 24.88 -15.09
C GLY A 68 4.97 23.51 -14.97
N GLY A 69 5.93 23.24 -15.84
CA GLY A 69 6.82 22.09 -15.70
C GLY A 69 7.77 22.20 -14.52
N GLY A 70 8.51 21.13 -14.28
CA GLY A 70 9.56 20.99 -13.27
C GLY A 70 9.41 19.59 -12.64
N GLY A 71 10.28 18.62 -12.86
CA GLY A 71 11.72 18.73 -13.01
C GLY A 71 12.39 18.57 -11.65
N GLY A 72 12.71 17.32 -11.30
CA GLY A 72 13.81 16.97 -10.40
C GLY A 72 13.54 17.01 -8.89
N GLY A 73 13.89 15.93 -8.21
CA GLY A 73 14.02 15.90 -6.75
C GLY A 73 14.17 14.49 -6.22
N GLY A 74 15.41 13.99 -6.17
CA GLY A 74 15.73 12.71 -5.55
C GLY A 74 15.43 12.72 -4.04
N GLY A 75 14.53 11.83 -3.65
CA GLY A 75 14.20 11.48 -2.28
C GLY A 75 13.25 10.30 -2.38
N GLU A 76 13.61 9.18 -1.74
CA GLU A 76 12.86 7.92 -1.74
C GLU A 76 11.58 8.06 -0.90
N GLU A 77 10.67 8.95 -1.33
CA GLU A 77 9.36 9.14 -0.73
C GLU A 77 8.36 8.34 -1.57
N THR A 78 7.80 7.28 -0.97
CA THR A 78 6.79 6.44 -1.59
C THR A 78 5.63 7.31 -2.06
N THR A 79 5.33 7.34 -3.36
CA THR A 79 4.22 8.16 -3.84
C THR A 79 2.89 7.54 -3.41
N THR A 80 1.82 8.34 -3.36
CA THR A 80 0.46 7.81 -3.12
C THR A 80 0.11 6.72 -4.13
N ALA A 81 0.57 6.84 -5.38
CA ALA A 81 0.36 5.84 -6.42
C ALA A 81 1.09 4.51 -6.10
N ASP A 82 2.34 4.58 -5.66
CA ASP A 82 3.12 3.39 -5.26
C ASP A 82 2.45 2.69 -4.07
N ALA A 83 1.96 3.46 -3.09
CA ALA A 83 1.25 2.92 -1.93
C ALA A 83 -0.08 2.24 -2.32
N ILE A 84 -0.85 2.82 -3.24
CA ILE A 84 -2.08 2.23 -3.76
C ILE A 84 -1.77 0.89 -4.46
N GLU A 85 -0.71 0.83 -5.26
CA GLU A 85 -0.31 -0.39 -5.95
C GLU A 85 0.11 -1.50 -4.97
N GLU A 86 0.88 -1.15 -3.94
CA GLU A 86 1.24 -2.09 -2.87
C GLU A 86 0.01 -2.63 -2.12
N LEU A 87 -0.98 -1.78 -1.83
CA LEU A 87 -2.23 -2.20 -1.20
C LEU A 87 -3.06 -3.13 -2.11
N ARG A 88 -3.08 -2.87 -3.42
CA ARG A 88 -3.73 -3.73 -4.42
C ARG A 88 -3.10 -5.12 -4.45
N MET A 89 -1.77 -5.20 -4.47
CA MET A 89 -1.04 -6.47 -4.41
C MET A 89 -1.36 -7.26 -3.12
N LEU A 90 -1.46 -6.57 -1.97
CA LEU A 90 -1.86 -7.20 -0.70
C LEU A 90 -3.29 -7.75 -0.75
N LEU A 91 -4.23 -6.98 -1.31
CA LEU A 91 -5.62 -7.40 -1.45
C LEU A 91 -5.73 -8.62 -2.37
N GLU A 92 -5.06 -8.61 -3.53
CA GLU A 92 -5.04 -9.74 -4.46
C GLU A 92 -4.50 -11.01 -3.81
N LYS A 93 -3.38 -10.89 -3.09
CA LYS A 93 -2.83 -12.00 -2.31
C LYS A 93 -3.85 -12.53 -1.31
N GLY A 94 -4.54 -11.65 -0.59
CA GLY A 94 -5.58 -12.02 0.37
C GLY A 94 -6.84 -12.64 -0.24
N LEU A 95 -7.13 -12.41 -1.52
CA LEU A 95 -8.24 -13.05 -2.24
C LEU A 95 -7.85 -14.41 -2.85
N SER A 96 -6.55 -14.68 -2.99
CA SER A 96 -6.02 -15.90 -3.60
C SER A 96 -5.82 -17.08 -2.64
N VAL A 97 -6.13 -16.90 -1.35
CA VAL A 97 -5.91 -17.89 -0.27
C VAL A 97 -7.01 -18.95 -0.14
#